data_AF-A0A429FGI5-F1
#
_entry.id   AF-A0A429FGI5-F1
#
_cell.length_a   1.000
_cell.length_b   1.000
_cell.length_c   1.000
_cell.angle_alpha   90.00
_cell.angle_beta   90.00
_cell.angle_gamma   90.00
#
_symmetry.space_group_name_H-M   'P 1'
#
loop_
_entity.id
_entity.type
_entity.pdbx_description
1 polymer ?
#
loop_
_entity_poly.entity_id
_entity_poly.type
_entity_poly.pdbx_seq_one_letter_code
_entity_poly.pdbx_strand_id
1 'polypeptide(L)' 'MTGWAVHGPEMVITKVSPHRLGWVVFSQSERYLRTGEITDAVVGHGPFLVDAVDGSLHGLHATADLEQGEWIEQYLE' A
#
# COMPACT_ATOMS: atom_id res chain seq x y z
N MET A 1 27.25 -18.57 0.97
CA MET A 1 26.81 -17.36 0.25
C MET A 1 26.09 -16.47 1.23
N THR A 2 26.69 -15.36 1.63
CA THR A 2 26.03 -14.31 2.44
C THR A 2 25.25 -13.43 1.48
N GLY A 3 23.92 -13.58 1.45
CA GLY A 3 23.06 -12.69 0.67
C GLY A 3 23.09 -11.28 1.27
N TRP A 4 23.17 -10.26 0.43
CA TRP A 4 23.03 -8.86 0.87
C TRP A 4 21.59 -8.64 1.32
N ALA A 5 21.40 -8.21 2.58
CA ALA A 5 20.10 -7.76 3.05
C ALA A 5 19.77 -6.44 2.34
N VAL A 6 18.87 -6.50 1.37
CA VAL A 6 18.27 -5.29 0.80
C VAL A 6 17.19 -4.84 1.77
N HIS A 7 17.46 -3.77 2.51
CA HIS A 7 16.43 -3.07 3.27
C HIS A 7 15.77 -2.06 2.34
N GLY A 8 14.45 -2.16 2.19
CA GLY A 8 13.65 -1.11 1.54
C GLY A 8 13.70 0.20 2.34
N PRO A 9 13.21 1.32 1.77
CA PRO A 9 13.13 2.58 2.50
C PRO A 9 12.22 2.45 3.73
N GLU A 10 12.42 3.33 4.71
CA GLU A 10 11.47 3.48 5.81
C GLU A 10 10.13 3.99 5.27
N MET A 11 9.07 3.24 5.55
CA MET A 11 7.73 3.50 5.04
C MET A 11 6.86 4.11 6.14
N VAL A 12 6.11 5.14 5.78
CA VAL A 12 5.14 5.77 6.68
C VAL A 12 3.76 5.78 6.06
N ILE A 13 2.73 5.66 6.89
CA ILE A 13 1.33 5.79 6.48
C ILE A 13 1.04 7.27 6.23
N THR A 14 0.55 7.58 5.04
CA THR A 14 0.22 8.96 4.63
C THR A 14 -1.27 9.26 4.71
N LYS A 15 -2.11 8.24 4.54
CA LYS A 15 -3.57 8.36 4.63
C LYS A 15 -4.18 7.02 4.98
N VAL A 16 -5.22 7.05 5.80
CA VAL A 16 -6.12 5.92 6.02
C VAL A 16 -7.52 6.35 5.61
N SER A 17 -8.18 5.56 4.78
CA SER A 17 -9.54 5.80 4.34
C SER A 17 -10.41 4.60 4.69
N PRO A 18 -11.59 4.80 5.33
CA PRO A 18 -12.57 3.74 5.45
C PRO A 18 -12.97 3.21 4.07
N HIS A 19 -13.21 1.91 4.00
CA HIS A 19 -13.69 1.21 2.82
C HIS A 19 -14.70 0.14 3.25
N ARG A 20 -15.61 -0.27 2.36
CA ARG A 20 -16.65 -1.24 2.71
C ARG A 20 -16.12 -2.61 3.16
N LEU A 21 -14.87 -2.94 2.80
CA LEU A 21 -14.17 -4.17 3.17
C LEU A 21 -13.19 -3.98 4.35
N GLY A 22 -13.03 -2.76 4.88
CA GLY A 22 -12.07 -2.45 5.94
C GLY A 22 -11.44 -1.07 5.78
N TRP A 23 -10.11 -1.00 5.70
CA TRP A 23 -9.38 0.27 5.57
C TRP A 23 -8.39 0.24 4.42
N VAL A 24 -8.45 1.27 3.57
CA VAL A 24 -7.44 1.50 2.55
C VAL A 24 -6.35 2.38 3.14
N VAL A 25 -5.12 1.85 3.17
CA VAL A 25 -3.95 2.47 3.77
C VAL A 25 -2.97 2.85 2.67
N PHE A 26 -2.71 4.15 2.57
CA PHE A 26 -1.68 4.69 1.69
C PHE A 26 -0.39 4.85 2.47
N SER A 27 0.73 4.51 1.84
CA SER A 27 2.05 4.65 2.43
C SER A 27 3.04 5.20 1.41
N GLN A 28 4.13 5.75 1.91
CA GLN A 28 5.22 6.27 1.09
C GLN A 28 6.53 6.30 1.89
N SER A 29 7.66 6.40 1.19
CA SER A 29 8.98 6.62 1.78
C SER A 29 8.98 7.89 2.64
N GLU A 30 9.37 7.75 3.91
CA GLU A 30 9.54 8.87 4.83
C GLU A 30 10.51 9.91 4.25
N ARG A 31 11.60 9.43 3.65
CA ARG A 31 12.63 10.28 3.07
C ARG A 31 12.11 11.09 1.89
N TYR A 32 11.28 10.48 1.02
CA TYR A 32 10.61 11.21 -0.06
C TYR A 32 9.71 12.30 0.49
N LEU A 33 8.87 12.00 1.48
CA LEU A 33 7.96 13.00 2.05
C LEU A 33 8.69 14.17 2.71
N ARG A 34 9.86 13.91 3.31
CA ARG A 34 10.67 14.94 3.96
C ARG A 34 11.44 15.82 2.97
N THR A 35 11.95 15.24 1.89
CA THR A 35 12.91 15.92 0.99
C THR A 35 12.31 16.33 -0.36
N GLY A 36 11.29 15.62 -0.83
CA GLY A 36 10.73 15.77 -2.17
C GLY A 36 11.58 15.17 -3.29
N GLU A 37 12.72 14.53 -2.97
CA GLU A 37 13.62 13.95 -3.98
C GLU A 37 12.98 12.74 -4.65
N ILE A 38 12.74 12.83 -5.95
CA ILE A 38 11.98 11.80 -6.69
C ILE A 38 12.64 10.42 -6.66
N THR A 39 13.96 10.37 -6.49
CA THR A 39 14.73 9.13 -6.37
C THR A 39 14.42 8.36 -5.08
N ASP A 40 13.87 9.03 -4.07
CA ASP A 40 13.45 8.42 -2.80
C ASP A 40 11.99 7.96 -2.84
N ALA A 41 11.23 8.26 -3.92
CA ALA A 41 9.84 7.87 -4.06
C ALA A 41 9.69 6.38 -4.37
N VAL A 42 8.78 5.70 -3.66
CA VAL A 42 8.34 4.36 -3.99
C VAL A 42 7.20 4.45 -5.00
N VAL A 43 7.45 3.92 -6.19
CA VAL A 43 6.54 3.98 -7.34
C VAL A 43 6.15 2.56 -7.75
N GLY A 44 4.92 2.40 -8.24
CA GLY A 44 4.44 1.14 -8.82
C GLY A 44 3.69 0.22 -7.84
N HIS A 45 3.66 0.54 -6.54
CA HIS A 45 2.73 -0.10 -5.61
C HIS A 45 1.48 0.75 -5.44
N GLY A 46 0.34 0.09 -5.22
CA GLY A 46 -0.89 0.74 -4.79
C GLY A 46 -1.02 0.80 -3.27
N PRO A 47 -2.16 1.30 -2.77
CA PRO A 47 -2.46 1.23 -1.37
C PRO A 47 -2.67 -0.22 -0.92
N PHE A 48 -2.73 -0.41 0.39
CA PHE A 48 -3.09 -1.70 0.98
C PHE A 48 -4.54 -1.67 1.46
N LEU A 49 -5.24 -2.80 1.36
CA LEU A 49 -6.46 -3.06 2.11
C LEU A 49 -6.10 -3.80 3.39
N VAL A 50 -6.56 -3.27 4.53
CA VAL A 50 -6.60 -3.99 5.80
C VAL A 50 -8.00 -4.56 5.96
N ASP A 51 -8.12 -5.88 6.06
CA ASP A 51 -9.40 -6.58 6.20
C ASP A 51 -10.10 -6.23 7.52
N ALA A 52 -11.41 -6.03 7.46
CA ALA A 52 -12.21 -5.69 8.65
C ALA A 52 -12.45 -6.85 9.62
N VAL A 53 -12.39 -8.09 9.15
CA VAL A 53 -12.71 -9.31 9.90
C VAL A 53 -11.51 -9.81 10.66
N ASP A 54 -10.36 -9.96 10.01
CA ASP A 54 -9.16 -10.58 10.60
C ASP A 54 -7.92 -9.67 10.64
N GLY A 55 -7.97 -8.51 9.99
CA GLY A 55 -6.85 -7.55 9.95
C GLY A 55 -5.72 -7.94 9.00
N SER A 56 -5.93 -8.90 8.09
CA SER A 56 -4.96 -9.24 7.05
C SER A 56 -4.66 -8.05 6.13
N LEU A 57 -3.45 -8.02 5.57
CA LEU A 57 -2.99 -6.95 4.68
C LEU A 57 -2.93 -7.45 3.24
N HIS A 58 -3.62 -6.77 2.35
CA HIS A 58 -3.67 -7.10 0.93
C HIS A 58 -3.14 -5.93 0.09
N GLY A 59 -2.18 -6.20 -0.80
CA GLY A 59 -1.66 -5.21 -1.71
C GLY A 59 -2.63 -4.97 -2.87
N LEU A 60 -2.99 -3.72 -3.13
CA LEU A 60 -3.79 -3.33 -4.30
C LEU A 60 -2.88 -2.81 -5.41
N HIS A 61 -3.38 -2.91 -6.64
CA HIS A 61 -2.69 -2.31 -7.79
C HIS A 61 -2.71 -0.76 -7.68
N ALA A 62 -1.69 -0.09 -8.19
CA ALA A 62 -1.58 1.37 -8.14
C ALA A 62 -2.75 2.11 -8.82
N THR A 63 -3.41 1.46 -9.77
CA THR A 63 -4.54 1.97 -10.55
C THR A 63 -5.86 1.28 -10.18
N ALA A 64 -5.93 0.57 -9.05
CA ALA A 64 -7.15 -0.09 -8.62
C ALA A 64 -8.24 0.95 -8.36
N ASP A 65 -9.41 0.73 -8.96
CA ASP A 65 -10.61 1.47 -8.57
C ASP A 65 -11.07 0.95 -7.20
N LEU A 66 -11.00 1.81 -6.20
CA LEU A 66 -11.27 1.44 -4.81
C LEU A 66 -12.77 1.25 -4.53
N GLU A 67 -13.67 1.66 -5.42
CA GLU A 67 -15.12 1.53 -5.20
C GLU A 67 -15.74 0.45 -6.10
N GLN A 68 -15.24 0.33 -7.34
CA GLN A 68 -15.86 -0.47 -8.40
C GLN A 68 -14.88 -1.40 -9.12
N GLY A 69 -13.66 -1.58 -8.62
CA GLY A 69 -12.67 -2.43 -9.27
C GLY A 69 -13.00 -3.92 -9.20
N GLU A 70 -12.72 -4.65 -10.29
CA GLU A 70 -12.84 -6.12 -10.41
C GLU A 70 -12.12 -6.89 -9.28
N TRP A 71 -11.07 -6.31 -8.70
CA TRP A 71 -10.36 -6.89 -7.57
C TRP A 71 -11.25 -7.11 -6.34
N ILE A 72 -12.35 -6.34 -6.20
CA ILE A 72 -13.29 -6.48 -5.09
C ILE A 72 -14.05 -7.79 -5.20
N GLU A 73 -14.43 -8.19 -6.41
CA GLU A 73 -15.10 -9.48 -6.64
C GLU A 73 -14.15 -10.62 -6.30
N GLN A 74 -12.91 -10.55 -6.79
CA GLN A 74 -11.86 -11.53 -6.49
C GLN A 74 -11.50 -11.61 -5.00
N TYR A 75 -11.65 -10.51 -4.26
CA TYR A 75 -11.41 -10.47 -2.82
C TYR A 75 -12.51 -11.19 -2.01
N LEU A 76 -13.73 -11.19 -2.53
CA LEU A 76 -14.91 -11.74 -1.87
C LEU A 76 -15.14 -13.24 -2.14
N GLU A 77 -14.42 -13.82 -3.11
CA GLU A 77 -14.40 -15.26 -3.41
C GLU A 77 -13.63 -16.07 -2.37
#